data_AF-A0AAD8EU65-F1
#
_entry.id   AF-A0AAD8EU65-F1
#
_cell.length_a   1.000
_cell.length_b   1.000
_cell.length_c   1.000
_cell.angle_alpha   90.00
_cell.angle_beta   90.00
_cell.angle_gamma   90.00
#
_symmetry.space_group_name_H-M   'P 1'
#
loop_
_entity.id
_entity.type
_entity.pdbx_description
1 polymer ?
#
loop_
_entity_poly.entity_id
_entity_poly.type
_entity_poly.pdbx_seq_one_letter_code
_entity_poly.pdbx_strand_id
1 'polypeptide(L)'
;MVELFEEADALRARAEGAAPARSSLPVVRNPLVELPAFKRLQALDPKSRAVLRALLLELREQARSRGDDLWRRNKPWSGVYWRVVSVYAGHTARLLRDQ
;
A
#
# COMPACT_ATOMS: atom_id res chain seq x y z
N MET A 1 44.75 -13.89 -9.27
CA MET A 1 43.48 -14.13 -10.01
C MET A 1 42.38 -14.64 -9.08
N VAL A 2 42.68 -15.53 -8.11
CA VAL A 2 41.72 -16.01 -7.09
C VAL A 2 41.22 -14.88 -6.17
N GLU A 3 42.08 -13.97 -5.72
CA GLU A 3 41.69 -12.86 -4.84
C GLU A 3 40.69 -11.86 -5.47
N LEU A 4 40.74 -11.69 -6.81
CA LEU A 4 39.79 -10.84 -7.55
C LEU A 4 38.37 -11.42 -7.58
N PHE A 5 38.24 -12.75 -7.49
CA PHE A 5 36.93 -13.40 -7.43
C PHE A 5 36.35 -13.34 -6.01
N GLU A 6 37.17 -13.45 -4.97
CA GLU A 6 36.73 -13.29 -3.57
C GLU A 6 36.27 -11.86 -3.27
N GLU A 7 36.97 -10.84 -3.77
CA GLU A 7 36.52 -9.44 -3.65
C GLU A 7 35.21 -9.19 -4.41
N ALA A 8 35.04 -9.80 -5.59
CA ALA A 8 33.82 -9.67 -6.38
C ALA A 8 32.61 -10.35 -5.70
N ASP A 9 32.80 -11.49 -5.07
CA ASP A 9 31.75 -12.20 -4.31
C ASP A 9 31.43 -11.47 -3.00
N ALA A 10 32.42 -10.89 -2.33
CA ALA A 10 32.19 -10.02 -1.16
C ALA A 10 31.44 -8.72 -1.53
N LEU A 11 31.70 -8.15 -2.71
CA LEU A 11 30.95 -7.00 -3.25
C LEU A 11 29.51 -7.38 -3.62
N ARG A 12 29.30 -8.56 -4.22
CA ARG A 12 27.95 -9.09 -4.51
C ARG A 12 27.16 -9.33 -3.23
N ALA A 13 27.75 -9.95 -2.21
CA ALA A 13 27.09 -10.18 -0.92
C ALA A 13 26.69 -8.88 -0.21
N ARG A 14 27.50 -7.81 -0.35
CA ARG A 14 27.15 -6.46 0.14
C ARG A 14 26.02 -5.81 -0.66
N ALA A 15 25.95 -6.05 -1.96
CA ALA A 15 24.91 -5.52 -2.84
C ALA A 15 23.57 -6.25 -2.69
N GLU A 16 23.59 -7.56 -2.38
CA GLU A 16 22.39 -8.39 -2.19
C GLU A 16 21.61 -8.06 -0.90
N GLY A 17 22.25 -7.44 0.09
CA GLY A 17 21.64 -7.09 1.38
C GLY A 17 20.88 -5.77 1.42
N ALA A 18 21.06 -4.88 0.44
CA ALA A 18 20.48 -3.53 0.46
C ALA A 18 19.49 -3.35 -0.69
N ALA A 19 18.28 -3.88 -0.54
CA ALA A 19 17.18 -3.50 -1.42
C ALA A 19 17.11 -1.96 -1.50
N PRO A 20 17.01 -1.36 -2.70
CA PRO A 20 17.05 0.09 -2.85
C PRO A 20 16.00 0.73 -1.95
N ALA A 21 16.38 1.82 -1.27
CA ALA A 21 15.50 2.55 -0.38
C ALA A 21 14.20 2.90 -1.14
N ARG A 22 13.07 2.41 -0.62
CA ARG A 22 11.76 2.66 -1.24
C ARG A 22 11.51 4.16 -1.34
N SER A 23 11.09 4.62 -2.52
CA SER A 23 10.77 6.03 -2.79
C SER A 23 9.93 6.65 -1.65
N SER A 24 10.34 7.85 -1.21
CA SER A 24 9.68 8.62 -0.15
C SER A 24 8.56 9.53 -0.69
N LEU A 25 8.46 9.69 -2.00
CA LEU A 25 7.50 10.60 -2.63
C LEU A 25 6.06 10.19 -2.28
N PRO A 26 5.22 11.10 -1.73
CA PRO A 26 3.85 10.80 -1.35
C PRO A 26 2.98 10.24 -2.49
N VAL A 27 3.16 10.76 -3.71
CA VAL A 27 2.45 10.28 -4.92
C VAL A 27 2.76 8.82 -5.22
N VAL A 28 4.01 8.39 -5.03
CA VAL A 28 4.43 7.00 -5.26
C VAL A 28 3.85 6.07 -4.20
N ARG A 29 3.68 6.57 -2.97
CA ARG A 29 3.12 5.78 -1.85
C ARG A 29 1.59 5.77 -1.82
N ASN A 30 0.97 6.78 -2.41
CA ASN A 30 -0.48 6.91 -2.48
C ASN A 30 -0.87 7.69 -3.76
N PRO A 31 -1.28 6.99 -4.82
CA PRO A 31 -1.62 7.64 -6.09
C PRO A 31 -2.85 8.54 -5.99
N LEU A 32 -3.66 8.41 -4.94
CA LEU A 32 -4.87 9.21 -4.75
C LEU A 32 -4.58 10.65 -4.29
N VAL A 33 -3.36 10.94 -3.83
CA VAL A 33 -2.97 12.28 -3.32
C VAL A 33 -3.14 13.37 -4.39
N GLU A 34 -2.86 13.06 -5.66
CA GLU A 34 -2.90 14.04 -6.74
C GLU A 34 -4.29 14.26 -7.32
N LEU A 35 -5.23 13.35 -7.05
CA LEU A 35 -6.57 13.40 -7.62
C LEU A 35 -7.37 14.58 -7.04
N PRO A 36 -7.83 15.56 -7.86
CA PRO A 36 -8.53 16.74 -7.36
C PRO A 36 -9.75 16.42 -6.51
N ALA A 37 -10.50 15.38 -6.88
CA ALA A 37 -11.68 14.94 -6.12
C ALA A 37 -11.33 14.52 -4.68
N PHE A 38 -10.15 13.93 -4.47
CA PHE A 38 -9.72 13.44 -3.15
C PHE A 38 -9.15 14.55 -2.25
N LYS A 39 -8.81 15.72 -2.80
CA LYS A 39 -8.49 16.91 -1.99
C LYS A 39 -9.70 17.39 -1.17
N ARG A 40 -10.92 17.19 -1.67
CA ARG A 40 -12.17 17.54 -0.96
C ARG A 40 -12.36 16.76 0.33
N LEU A 41 -11.80 15.55 0.42
CA LEU A 41 -11.82 14.74 1.64
C LEU A 41 -11.01 15.37 2.78
N GLN A 42 -9.95 16.11 2.44
CA GLN A 42 -9.13 16.81 3.43
C GLN A 42 -9.81 18.07 3.98
N ALA A 43 -10.77 18.63 3.23
CA ALA A 43 -11.57 19.78 3.64
C ALA A 43 -12.75 19.42 4.56
N LEU A 44 -13.01 18.12 4.79
CA LEU A 44 -14.00 17.68 5.77
C LEU A 44 -13.56 18.07 7.18
N ASP A 45 -14.53 18.31 8.06
CA ASP A 45 -14.25 18.58 9.47
C ASP A 45 -13.53 17.38 10.13
N PRO A 46 -12.72 17.60 11.18
CA PRO A 46 -11.93 16.52 11.80
C PRO A 46 -12.76 15.32 12.27
N LYS A 47 -13.98 15.55 12.77
CA LYS A 47 -14.85 14.47 13.25
C LYS A 47 -15.32 13.60 12.08
N SER A 48 -15.77 14.21 10.99
CA SER A 48 -16.15 13.49 9.77
C SER A 48 -14.98 12.73 9.16
N ARG A 49 -13.77 13.32 9.14
CA ARG A 49 -12.56 12.63 8.67
C ARG A 49 -12.24 11.40 9.53
N ALA A 50 -12.33 11.52 10.86
CA ALA A 50 -12.09 10.40 11.77
C ALA A 50 -13.09 9.26 11.57
N VAL A 51 -14.39 9.57 11.48
CA VAL A 51 -15.44 8.56 11.25
C VAL A 51 -15.25 7.86 9.90
N LEU A 52 -15.08 8.63 8.83
CA LEU A 52 -14.88 8.08 7.49
C LEU A 52 -13.61 7.23 7.41
N ARG A 53 -12.52 7.68 8.05
CA ARG A 53 -11.27 6.92 8.14
C ARG A 53 -11.48 5.58 8.83
N ALA A 54 -12.19 5.54 9.95
CA ALA A 54 -12.48 4.31 10.67
C ALA A 54 -13.26 3.31 9.79
N LEU A 55 -14.33 3.78 9.13
CA LEU A 55 -15.12 2.96 8.21
C LEU A 55 -14.30 2.42 7.03
N LEU A 56 -13.41 3.23 6.46
CA LEU A 56 -12.53 2.80 5.37
C LEU A 56 -11.50 1.75 5.82
N LEU A 57 -11.01 1.83 7.06
CA LEU A 57 -10.11 0.83 7.62
C LEU A 57 -10.83 -0.50 7.89
N GLU A 58 -12.07 -0.46 8.39
CA GLU A 58 -12.93 -1.64 8.50
C GLU A 58 -13.22 -2.26 7.13
N LEU A 59 -13.60 -1.45 6.14
CA LEU A 59 -13.84 -1.90 4.78
C LEU A 59 -12.59 -2.57 4.20
N ARG A 60 -11.42 -1.98 4.42
CA ARG A 60 -10.13 -2.56 3.98
C ARG A 60 -9.94 -3.96 4.55
N GLU A 61 -10.18 -4.16 5.84
CA GLU A 61 -9.97 -5.45 6.49
C GLU A 61 -10.99 -6.50 6.02
N GLN A 62 -12.27 -6.13 5.93
CA GLN A 62 -13.30 -7.03 5.42
C GLN A 62 -13.04 -7.42 3.96
N ALA A 63 -12.69 -6.46 3.11
CA ALA A 63 -12.36 -6.71 1.71
C ALA A 63 -11.11 -7.59 1.57
N ARG A 64 -10.09 -7.37 2.43
CA ARG A 64 -8.91 -8.23 2.52
C ARG A 64 -9.28 -9.67 2.82
N SER A 65 -10.06 -9.89 3.88
CA SER A 65 -10.48 -11.21 4.32
C SER A 65 -11.30 -11.94 3.26
N ARG A 66 -12.25 -11.24 2.61
CA ARG A 66 -13.05 -11.78 1.49
C ARG A 66 -12.18 -12.16 0.28
N GLY A 67 -11.21 -11.32 -0.07
CA GLY A 67 -10.27 -11.61 -1.15
C GLY A 67 -9.46 -12.88 -0.90
N ASP A 68 -8.95 -13.05 0.32
CA ASP A 68 -8.17 -14.23 0.71
C ASP A 68 -9.01 -15.50 0.75
N ASP A 69 -10.25 -15.42 1.23
CA ASP A 69 -11.18 -16.53 1.23
C ASP A 69 -11.52 -17.00 -0.20
N LEU A 70 -11.77 -16.07 -1.12
CA LEU A 70 -11.99 -16.41 -2.53
C LEU A 70 -10.77 -17.02 -3.18
N TRP A 71 -9.57 -16.57 -2.81
CA TRP A 71 -8.32 -17.17 -3.27
C TRP A 71 -8.21 -18.63 -2.81
N ARG A 72 -8.48 -18.90 -1.52
CA ARG A 72 -8.50 -20.26 -0.96
C ARG A 72 -9.56 -21.15 -1.61
N ARG A 73 -10.66 -20.57 -2.08
CA ARG A 73 -11.75 -21.29 -2.77
C ARG A 73 -11.55 -21.42 -4.30
N ASN A 74 -10.34 -21.16 -4.81
CA ASN A 74 -10.03 -21.22 -6.25
C ASN A 74 -10.90 -20.26 -7.10
N LYS A 75 -11.25 -19.09 -6.54
CA LYS A 75 -11.96 -18.00 -7.24
C LYS A 75 -11.10 -16.74 -7.34
N PRO A 76 -9.94 -16.81 -8.02
CA PRO A 76 -8.94 -15.74 -8.00
C PRO A 76 -9.48 -14.43 -8.59
N TRP A 77 -10.22 -14.47 -9.70
CA TRP A 77 -10.75 -13.27 -10.36
C TRP A 77 -11.68 -12.45 -9.45
N SER A 78 -12.59 -13.12 -8.74
CA SER A 78 -13.43 -12.46 -7.74
C SER A 78 -12.59 -11.95 -6.57
N GLY A 79 -11.54 -12.69 -6.18
CA GLY A 79 -10.61 -12.28 -5.13
C GLY A 79 -9.83 -11.00 -5.48
N VAL A 80 -9.42 -10.83 -6.74
CA VAL A 80 -8.72 -9.62 -7.23
C VAL A 80 -9.57 -8.37 -6.98
N TYR A 81 -10.86 -8.40 -7.33
CA TYR A 81 -11.76 -7.26 -7.11
C TYR A 81 -11.77 -6.83 -5.63
N TRP A 82 -11.92 -7.77 -4.71
CA TRP A 82 -11.89 -7.49 -3.27
C TRP A 82 -10.53 -6.96 -2.82
N ARG A 83 -9.42 -7.45 -3.40
CA ARG A 83 -8.10 -6.90 -3.11
C ARG A 83 -7.91 -5.48 -3.60
N VAL A 84 -8.38 -5.15 -4.80
CA VAL A 84 -8.40 -3.78 -5.30
C VAL A 84 -9.16 -2.86 -4.35
N VAL A 85 -10.37 -3.26 -3.91
CA VAL A 85 -11.15 -2.50 -2.92
C VAL A 85 -10.35 -2.28 -1.64
N SER A 86 -9.68 -3.32 -1.11
CA SER A 86 -8.87 -3.19 0.11
C SER A 86 -7.72 -2.17 -0.02
N VAL A 87 -7.11 -2.10 -1.20
CA VAL A 87 -6.01 -1.17 -1.50
C VAL A 87 -6.51 0.27 -1.59
N TYR A 88 -7.56 0.52 -2.39
CA TYR A 88 -8.11 1.88 -2.55
C TYR A 88 -8.75 2.40 -1.26
N ALA A 89 -9.40 1.55 -0.46
CA ALA A 89 -9.90 1.92 0.86
C ALA A 89 -8.75 2.35 1.80
N GLY A 90 -7.63 1.61 1.81
CA GLY A 90 -6.44 1.95 2.58
C GLY A 90 -5.76 3.24 2.13
N HIS A 91 -5.64 3.45 0.81
CA HIS A 91 -5.11 4.70 0.24
C HIS A 91 -5.99 5.90 0.61
N THR A 92 -7.31 5.76 0.51
CA THR A 92 -8.26 6.81 0.88
C THR A 92 -8.20 7.12 2.37
N ALA A 93 -8.19 6.09 3.22
CA ALA A 93 -8.05 6.25 4.67
C ALA A 93 -6.79 7.04 5.02
N ARG A 94 -5.66 6.78 4.33
CA ARG A 94 -4.38 7.46 4.56
C ARG A 94 -4.44 8.97 4.28
N LEU A 95 -5.28 9.42 3.35
CA LEU A 95 -5.51 10.85 3.07
C LEU A 95 -6.27 11.56 4.19
N LEU A 96 -7.03 10.81 4.99
CA LEU A 96 -7.84 11.33 6.10
C LEU A 96 -7.09 11.33 7.44
N ARG A 97 -5.78 11.04 7.45
CA ARG A 97 -4.99 11.14 8.68
C ARG A 97 -4.89 12.62 9.06
N ASP A 98 -5.05 12.94 10.34
CA ASP A 98 -4.63 14.24 10.84
C ASP A 98 -3.12 14.41 10.57
N GLN A 99 -2.75 15.56 10.00
CA GLN A 99 -1.34 15.94 9.82
C GLN A 99 -0.81 16.52 11.12
#